data_AF-A0A285F3H6-F1
#
_entry.id   AF-A0A285F3H6-F1
#
_cell.length_a   1.000
_cell.length_b   1.000
_cell.length_c   1.000
_cell.angle_alpha   90.00
_cell.angle_beta   90.00
_cell.angle_gamma   90.00
#
_symmetry.space_group_name_H-M   'P 1'
#
loop_
_entity.id
_entity.type
_entity.pdbx_description
1 polymer ?
#
loop_
_entity_poly.entity_id
_entity_poly.type
_entity_poly.pdbx_seq_one_letter_code
_entity_poly.pdbx_strand_id
1 'polypeptide(L)' 'MKDSEIEHLIRVAKNLKAKRDKNQITAFEEAELKEIYKLLIVKDKERRS' A
#
# COMPACT_ATOMS: atom_id res chain seq x y z
N MET A 1 9.54 2.12 -10.56
CA MET A 1 8.66 1.00 -10.19
C MET A 1 8.03 0.43 -11.43
N LYS A 2 8.20 -0.87 -11.65
CA LYS A 2 7.55 -1.66 -12.70
C LYS A 2 6.09 -1.92 -12.32
N ASP A 3 5.25 -2.21 -13.31
CA ASP A 3 3.83 -2.46 -13.09
C ASP A 3 3.56 -3.67 -12.20
N SER A 4 4.39 -4.72 -12.29
CA SER A 4 4.31 -5.89 -11.42
C SER A 4 4.57 -5.58 -9.94
N GLU A 5 5.46 -4.62 -9.66
CA GLU A 5 5.73 -4.15 -8.29
C GLU A 5 4.54 -3.37 -7.74
N ILE A 6 3.90 -2.53 -8.57
CA ILE A 6 2.69 -1.80 -8.21
C ILE A 6 1.55 -2.77 -7.88
N GLU A 7 1.34 -3.80 -8.71
CA GLU A 7 0.31 -4.83 -8.45
C GLU A 7 0.57 -5.58 -7.15
N HIS A 8 1.83 -5.91 -6.86
CA HIS A 8 2.21 -6.56 -5.61
C HIS A 8 1.90 -5.65 -4.41
N LEU A 9 2.31 -4.38 -4.45
CA LEU A 9 2.03 -3.39 -3.41
C LEU A 9 0.52 -3.20 -3.18
N ILE A 10 -0.28 -3.15 -4.26
CA ILE A 10 -1.74 -3.08 -4.16
C ILE A 10 -2.30 -4.32 -3.46
N ARG A 11 -1.79 -5.52 -3.78
CA ARG A 11 -2.22 -6.78 -3.14
C ARG A 11 -1.89 -6.78 -1.65
N VAL A 12 -0.68 -6.39 -1.27
CA VAL A 12 -0.26 -6.28 0.13
C VAL A 12 -1.13 -5.25 0.87
N ALA A 13 -1.31 -4.06 0.29
CA ALA A 13 -2.14 -3.01 0.88
C ALA A 13 -3.60 -3.45 1.08
N LYS A 14 -4.18 -4.23 0.16
CA LYS A 14 -5.53 -4.81 0.33
C LYS A 14 -5.60 -5.75 1.53
N ASN A 15 -4.60 -6.62 1.69
CA ASN A 15 -4.54 -7.54 2.83
C ASN A 15 -4.38 -6.81 4.16
N LEU A 16 -3.45 -5.84 4.22
CA LEU A 16 -3.23 -5.02 5.42
C LEU A 16 -4.46 -4.17 5.76
N LYS A 17 -5.11 -3.57 4.76
CA LYS A 17 -6.39 -2.86 4.96
C LYS A 17 -7.47 -3.79 5.51
N ALA A 18 -7.58 -5.01 5.01
CA ALA A 18 -8.55 -5.99 5.53
C ALA A 18 -8.26 -6.36 7.00
N LYS A 19 -7.00 -6.49 7.39
CA LYS A 19 -6.60 -6.66 8.81
C LYS A 19 -6.98 -5.43 9.64
N ARG A 20 -6.70 -4.22 9.15
CA ARG A 20 -7.06 -2.96 9.82
C ARG A 20 -8.56 -2.83 10.02
N ASP A 21 -9.35 -3.10 8.99
CA ASP A 21 -10.80 -2.99 9.03
C ASP A 21 -11.42 -4.02 10.02
N LYS A 22 -10.69 -5.10 10.36
CA LYS A 22 -11.05 -6.08 11.40
C LYS A 22 -10.43 -5.78 12.78
N ASN A 23 -9.72 -4.67 12.96
CA ASN A 23 -8.92 -4.36 14.15
C ASN A 23 -7.87 -5.46 14.50
N GLN A 24 -7.38 -6.18 13.50
CA GLN A 24 -6.38 -7.26 13.63
C GLN A 24 -5.00 -6.83 13.11
N ILE A 25 -4.81 -5.53 12.85
CA ILE A 25 -3.53 -5.00 12.35
C ILE A 25 -2.61 -4.66 13.52
N THR A 26 -1.33 -4.96 13.36
CA THR A 26 -0.29 -4.52 14.29
C THR A 26 0.18 -3.10 13.97
N ALA A 27 0.83 -2.42 14.93
CA ALA A 27 1.40 -1.08 14.70
C ALA A 27 2.44 -1.08 13.57
N PHE A 28 3.20 -2.18 13.44
CA PHE A 28 4.18 -2.35 12.36
C PHE A 28 3.50 -2.46 10.99
N GLU A 29 2.49 -3.32 10.87
CA GLU A 29 1.70 -3.48 9.63
C GLU A 29 0.95 -2.20 9.26
N GLU A 30 0.51 -1.42 10.25
CA GLU A 30 -0.12 -0.12 9.99
C GLU A 30 0.89 0.91 9.45
N ALA A 31 2.12 0.92 9.97
CA ALA A 31 3.19 1.74 9.42
C ALA A 31 3.54 1.31 7.99
N GLU A 32 3.64 0.00 7.73
CA GLU A 32 3.86 -0.55 6.40
C GLU A 32 2.77 -0.14 5.41
N LEU A 33 1.49 -0.23 5.81
CA LEU A 33 0.36 0.21 5.00
C LEU A 33 0.45 1.71 4.64
N LYS A 34 0.88 2.55 5.59
CA LYS A 34 1.08 3.99 5.35
C LYS A 34 2.20 4.24 4.34
N GLU A 35 3.31 3.53 4.44
CA GLU A 35 4.42 3.64 3.47
C GLU A 35 4.02 3.17 2.07
N ILE A 36 3.27 2.06 1.97
CA ILE A 36 2.77 1.58 0.69
C ILE A 36 1.87 2.63 0.02
N TYR A 37 0.98 3.29 0.78
CA TYR A 37 0.14 4.36 0.22
C TYR A 37 0.96 5.55 -0.27
N LYS A 38 2.01 5.97 0.43
CA LYS A 38 2.90 7.04 -0.05
C LYS A 38 3.54 6.67 -1.38
N LEU A 39 4.06 5.45 -1.51
CA LEU A 39 4.68 4.96 -2.75
C LEU A 39 3.70 4.95 -3.93
N LEU A 40 2.48 4.48 -3.70
CA LEU A 40 1.44 4.43 -4.72
C LEU A 40 0.98 5.83 -5.16
N ILE A 41 0.87 6.80 -4.23
CA ILE A 41 0.52 8.19 -4.55
C ILE A 41 1.62 8.86 -5.37
N VAL A 42 2.89 8.69 -4.98
CA VAL A 42 4.03 9.24 -5.74
C VAL A 42 4.00 8.70 -7.16
N LYS A 43 3.74 7.39 -7.33
CA LYS A 43 3.70 6.79 -8.66
C LYS A 43 2.54 7.29 -9.54
N ASP A 44 1.38 7.56 -8.95
CA ASP A 44 0.24 8.15 -9.66
C ASP A 44 0.53 9.58 -10.12
N LYS A 45 1.24 10.38 -9.30
CA LYS A 45 1.69 11.73 -9.68
C LYS A 45 2.68 11.71 -10.85
N GLU A 46 3.65 10.78 -10.83
CA GLU A 46 4.60 10.59 -11.94
C GLU A 46 3.91 10.21 -13.24
N ARG A 47 2.83 9.42 -13.20
CA ARG A 47 2.10 9.01 -14.42
C ARG A 47 1.23 10.11 -15.02
N ARG A 48 0.87 11.13 -14.22
CA ARG A 48 0.01 12.26 -14.65
C ARG A 48 0.79 13.49 -15.09
N SER A 49 2.11 13.51 -14.86
CA SER A 49 3.01 14.59 -15.27
C SER A 49 3.63 14.25 -16.63
#